data_AF-A0A939HU48-F1
#
_entry.id   AF-A0A939HU48-F1
#
_cell.length_a   1.000
_cell.length_b   1.000
_cell.length_c   1.000
_cell.angle_alpha   90.00
_cell.angle_beta   90.00
_cell.angle_gamma   90.00
#
_symmetry.space_group_name_H-M   'P 1'
#
loop_
_entity.id
_entity.type
_entity.pdbx_description
1 polymer ?
#
loop_
_entity_poly.entity_id
_entity_poly.type
_entity_poly.pdbx_seq_one_letter_code
_entity_poly.pdbx_strand_id
1 'polypeptide(L)'
;MSYYLMIDFFLAKAQHSLWKIKLISFLHGELDIKLTDFVSHRDCRLGKWLYSTGMAEYGSIPEMQSLETLHQQLHAIASIILEMKHLVVSESAHPVGRFRKRKSPETKVSGNERLWTRGEVDAAELELAQIEPLSEKIVDSIDSVEQKVKQKLPRSNG
;
A
#
# COMPACT_ATOMS: atom_id res chain seq x y z
N MET A 1 15.31 14.57 21.14
CA MET A 1 15.57 13.37 20.29
C MET A 1 14.51 12.28 20.42
N SER A 2 14.08 11.85 21.62
CA SER A 2 13.12 10.72 21.79
C SER A 2 11.75 10.88 21.09
N TYR A 3 11.20 12.10 21.02
CA TYR A 3 9.89 12.35 20.40
C TYR A 3 9.88 12.21 18.86
N TYR A 4 10.96 12.60 18.17
CA TYR A 4 11.04 12.49 16.71
C TYR A 4 11.09 11.02 16.26
N LEU A 5 11.81 10.18 17.01
CA LEU A 5 11.89 8.74 16.78
C LEU A 5 10.51 8.06 16.84
N MET A 6 9.71 8.40 17.86
CA MET A 6 8.38 7.83 18.04
C MET A 6 7.39 8.30 16.96
N ILE A 7 7.56 9.52 16.45
CA ILE A 7 6.75 10.05 15.32
C ILE A 7 7.07 9.28 14.04
N ASP A 8 8.33 8.94 13.76
CA ASP A 8 8.73 8.24 12.54
C ASP A 8 8.10 6.84 12.43
N PHE A 9 8.19 6.03 13.49
CA PHE A 9 7.61 4.69 13.49
C PHE A 9 6.08 4.69 13.45
N PHE A 10 5.44 5.63 14.18
CA PHE A 10 3.99 5.82 14.10
C PHE A 10 3.56 6.19 12.69
N LEU A 11 4.27 7.13 12.06
CA LEU A 11 3.96 7.57 10.71
C LEU A 11 4.18 6.45 9.68
N ALA A 12 5.24 5.65 9.82
CA ALA A 12 5.50 4.50 8.96
C ALA A 12 4.33 3.49 8.99
N LYS A 13 3.85 3.12 10.18
CA LYS A 13 2.68 2.23 10.36
C LYS A 13 1.42 2.82 9.74
N ALA A 14 1.11 4.08 10.05
CA ALA A 14 -0.09 4.75 9.53
C ALA A 14 -0.08 4.86 8.00
N GLN A 15 1.09 5.16 7.40
CA GLN A 15 1.25 5.25 5.95
C GLN A 15 1.05 3.90 5.27
N HIS A 16 1.56 2.82 5.87
CA HIS A 16 1.37 1.46 5.39
C HIS A 16 -0.11 1.03 5.46
N SER A 17 -0.77 1.24 6.60
CA SER A 17 -2.20 0.94 6.74
C SER A 17 -3.05 1.71 5.72
N LEU A 18 -2.74 3.00 5.50
CA LEU A 18 -3.44 3.82 4.50
C LEU A 18 -3.21 3.30 3.07
N TRP A 19 -2.01 2.80 2.75
CA TRP A 19 -1.73 2.20 1.46
C TRP A 19 -2.63 0.97 1.22
N LYS A 20 -2.75 0.07 2.20
CA LYS A 20 -3.61 -1.12 2.10
C LYS A 20 -5.08 -0.74 1.88
N ILE A 21 -5.60 0.20 2.67
CA ILE A 21 -6.98 0.67 2.54
C ILE A 21 -7.24 1.19 1.13
N LYS A 22 -6.33 1.99 0.58
CA LYS A 22 -6.50 2.51 -0.78
C LYS A 22 -6.45 1.42 -1.85
N LEU A 23 -5.62 0.39 -1.68
CA LEU A 23 -5.58 -0.74 -2.60
C LEU A 23 -6.93 -1.48 -2.59
N ILE A 24 -7.45 -1.83 -1.41
CA ILE A 24 -8.74 -2.51 -1.28
C ILE A 24 -9.88 -1.67 -1.86
N SER A 25 -9.97 -0.38 -1.50
CA SER A 25 -10.99 0.52 -2.06
C SER A 25 -10.87 0.67 -3.58
N PHE A 26 -9.65 0.71 -4.14
CA PHE A 26 -9.49 0.68 -5.59
C PHE A 26 -10.02 -0.62 -6.19
N LEU A 27 -9.72 -1.78 -5.60
CA LEU A 27 -10.17 -3.08 -6.11
C LEU A 27 -11.69 -3.18 -6.11
N HIS A 28 -12.36 -2.64 -5.08
CA HIS A 28 -13.81 -2.57 -4.98
C HIS A 28 -14.47 -1.48 -5.86
N GLY A 29 -13.68 -0.66 -6.58
CA GLY A 29 -14.20 0.42 -7.42
C GLY A 29 -14.69 1.65 -6.64
N GLU A 30 -14.28 1.78 -5.38
CA GLU A 30 -14.66 2.90 -4.50
C GLU A 30 -13.72 4.11 -4.64
N LEU A 31 -12.55 3.91 -5.25
CA LEU A 31 -11.51 4.92 -5.39
C LEU A 31 -10.79 4.79 -6.74
N ASP A 32 -10.67 5.89 -7.47
CA ASP A 32 -9.72 5.97 -8.60
C ASP A 32 -8.33 6.35 -8.08
N ILE A 33 -7.34 5.54 -8.42
CA ILE A 33 -5.94 5.78 -8.06
C ILE A 33 -5.05 5.81 -9.30
N LYS A 34 -3.95 6.56 -9.21
CA LYS A 34 -2.85 6.41 -10.17
C LYS A 34 -2.07 5.16 -9.80
N LEU A 35 -2.02 4.21 -10.73
CA LEU A 35 -1.23 2.98 -10.67
C LEU A 35 0.19 3.18 -10.14
N THR A 36 0.85 4.25 -10.58
CA THR A 36 2.23 4.61 -10.21
C THR A 36 2.42 4.73 -8.70
N ASP A 37 1.35 5.04 -7.96
CA ASP A 37 1.40 5.21 -6.51
C ASP A 37 1.47 3.86 -5.76
N PHE A 38 1.25 2.74 -6.45
CA PHE A 38 1.16 1.40 -5.86
C PHE A 38 2.19 0.40 -6.35
N VAL A 39 2.78 0.60 -7.53
CA VAL A 39 3.73 -0.37 -8.11
C VAL A 39 5.15 -0.27 -7.52
N SER A 40 5.58 0.91 -7.08
CA SER A 40 6.95 1.09 -6.58
C SER A 40 7.02 1.04 -5.06
N HIS A 41 7.68 -0.01 -4.55
CA HIS A 41 8.05 -0.14 -3.13
C HIS A 41 9.06 0.94 -2.68
N ARG A 42 9.67 1.70 -3.59
CA ARG A 42 10.60 2.79 -3.22
C ARG A 42 9.91 4.15 -3.18
N ASP A 43 8.87 4.34 -4.00
CA ASP A 43 8.20 5.63 -4.14
C ASP A 43 6.98 5.79 -3.22
N CYS A 44 6.48 4.70 -2.64
CA CYS A 44 5.47 4.76 -1.59
C CYS A 44 6.04 5.45 -0.33
N ARG A 45 5.17 5.95 0.55
CA ARG A 45 5.62 6.77 1.70
C ARG A 45 6.50 5.98 2.68
N LEU A 46 6.15 4.71 2.94
CA LEU A 46 6.98 3.80 3.72
C LEU A 46 8.33 3.54 3.04
N GLY A 47 8.32 3.29 1.73
CA GLY A 47 9.53 3.12 0.90
C GLY A 47 10.45 4.32 0.97
N LYS A 48 9.91 5.53 0.83
CA LYS A 48 10.68 6.77 0.95
C LYS A 48 11.37 6.87 2.30
N TRP A 49 10.68 6.56 3.39
CA TRP A 49 11.29 6.53 4.73
C TRP A 49 12.35 5.43 4.87
N LEU A 50 12.06 4.20 4.39
CA LEU A 50 12.97 3.06 4.40
C LEU A 50 14.30 3.43 3.75
N TYR A 51 14.24 3.98 2.53
CA TYR A 51 15.42 4.25 1.72
C TYR A 51 16.08 5.61 1.98
N SER A 52 15.42 6.55 2.66
CA SER A 52 16.06 7.82 3.05
C SER A 52 16.83 7.70 4.36
N THR A 53 16.23 7.06 5.36
CA THR A 53 16.73 7.13 6.74
C THR A 53 16.66 5.77 7.42
N GLY A 54 15.57 5.02 7.24
CA GLY A 54 15.32 3.79 7.97
C GLY A 54 16.45 2.76 7.83
N MET A 55 16.87 2.45 6.60
CA MET A 55 17.92 1.46 6.35
C MET A 55 19.31 1.93 6.81
N ALA A 56 19.59 3.23 6.71
CA ALA A 56 20.87 3.80 7.15
C ALA A 56 21.01 3.72 8.68
N GLU A 57 19.95 4.06 9.41
CA GLU A 57 19.95 4.10 10.89
C GLU A 57 19.73 2.71 11.50
N TYR A 58 18.84 1.90 10.92
CA TYR A 58 18.32 0.68 11.54
C TYR A 58 18.61 -0.59 10.74
N GLY A 59 19.27 -0.53 9.57
CA GLY A 59 19.49 -1.68 8.70
C GLY A 59 20.36 -2.80 9.29
N SER A 60 21.06 -2.53 10.41
CA SER A 60 21.78 -3.55 11.19
C SER A 60 20.84 -4.41 12.05
N ILE A 61 19.59 -3.99 12.26
CA ILE A 61 18.57 -4.76 12.98
C ILE A 61 17.96 -5.78 12.01
N PRO A 62 17.96 -7.08 12.31
CA PRO A 62 17.43 -8.11 11.40
C PRO A 62 15.98 -7.85 10.97
N GLU A 63 15.14 -7.34 11.87
CA GLU A 63 13.74 -7.01 11.58
C GLU A 63 13.60 -5.85 10.60
N MET A 64 14.60 -4.98 10.47
CA MET A 64 14.62 -3.93 9.45
C MET A 64 14.86 -4.51 8.06
N GLN A 65 15.72 -5.53 7.94
CA GLN A 65 15.95 -6.26 6.69
C GLN A 65 14.74 -7.11 6.31
N SER A 66 14.09 -7.72 7.31
CA SER A 66 12.81 -8.40 7.13
C SER A 66 11.72 -7.45 6.65
N LEU A 67 11.61 -6.26 7.25
CA LEU A 67 10.69 -5.22 6.82
C LEU A 67 10.88 -4.85 5.36
N GLU A 68 12.11 -4.60 4.92
CA GLU A 68 12.42 -4.29 3.52
C GLU A 68 11.97 -5.43 2.59
N THR A 69 12.27 -6.68 2.94
CA THR A 69 11.93 -7.87 2.14
C THR A 69 10.41 -8.05 2.03
N LEU A 70 9.70 -7.98 3.16
CA LEU A 70 8.24 -8.09 3.21
C LEU A 70 7.57 -6.97 2.41
N HIS A 71 8.11 -5.76 2.49
CA HIS A 71 7.61 -4.61 1.74
C HIS A 71 7.77 -4.79 0.22
N GLN A 72 8.89 -5.33 -0.24
CA GLN A 72 9.08 -5.67 -1.65
C GLN A 72 8.09 -6.75 -2.11
N GLN A 73 7.89 -7.80 -1.31
CA GLN A 73 6.94 -8.88 -1.62
C GLN A 73 5.50 -8.35 -1.73
N LEU A 74 5.09 -7.50 -0.80
CA LEU A 74 3.78 -6.86 -0.80
C LEU A 74 3.52 -6.09 -2.10
N HIS A 75 4.49 -5.28 -2.54
CA HIS A 75 4.38 -4.51 -3.77
C HIS A 75 4.42 -5.38 -5.04
N ALA A 76 5.13 -6.51 -5.02
CA ALA A 76 5.12 -7.46 -6.12
C ALA A 76 3.71 -8.06 -6.31
N ILE A 77 3.07 -8.50 -5.23
CA ILE A 77 1.69 -9.03 -5.28
C ILE A 77 0.71 -7.94 -5.70
N ALA A 78 0.84 -6.72 -5.13
CA ALA A 78 -0.01 -5.61 -5.55
C ALA A 78 0.11 -5.32 -7.05
N SER A 79 1.32 -5.38 -7.61
CA SER A 79 1.54 -5.20 -9.05
C SER A 79 0.83 -6.25 -9.88
N ILE A 80 0.86 -7.53 -9.46
CA ILE A 80 0.12 -8.62 -10.12
C ILE A 80 -1.38 -8.34 -10.10
N ILE A 81 -1.94 -7.99 -8.94
CA ILE A 81 -3.38 -7.68 -8.81
C ILE A 81 -3.76 -6.50 -9.70
N LEU A 82 -2.93 -5.45 -9.73
CA LEU A 82 -3.15 -4.29 -10.58
C LEU A 82 -3.07 -4.65 -12.06
N GLU A 83 -2.07 -5.42 -12.48
CA GLU A 83 -1.96 -5.90 -13.86
C GLU A 83 -3.17 -6.74 -14.27
N MET A 84 -3.64 -7.64 -13.41
CA MET A 84 -4.88 -8.39 -13.63
C MET A 84 -6.07 -7.45 -13.81
N LYS A 85 -6.12 -6.35 -13.06
CA LYS A 85 -7.15 -5.31 -13.21
C LYS A 85 -6.94 -4.40 -14.43
N HIS A 86 -5.71 -4.18 -14.90
CA HIS A 86 -5.37 -3.26 -15.99
C HIS A 86 -5.25 -3.90 -17.38
N LEU A 87 -4.95 -5.19 -17.47
CA LEU A 87 -5.20 -6.00 -18.69
C LEU A 87 -6.68 -5.99 -19.08
N VAL A 88 -7.56 -5.53 -18.18
CA VAL A 88 -8.99 -5.29 -18.41
C VAL A 88 -9.29 -3.84 -18.82
N VAL A 89 -8.35 -2.90 -18.65
CA VAL A 89 -8.55 -1.45 -18.89
C VAL A 89 -7.84 -0.93 -20.15
N SER A 90 -6.95 -1.70 -20.80
CA SER A 90 -6.23 -1.22 -21.99
C SER A 90 -7.00 -1.41 -23.30
N GLU A 91 -8.07 -0.63 -23.49
CA GLU A 91 -8.47 -0.15 -24.83
C GLU A 91 -9.29 1.15 -24.73
N SER A 92 -8.67 2.25 -24.29
CA SER A 92 -8.88 3.62 -24.82
C SER A 92 -8.33 4.70 -23.86
N ALA A 93 -7.45 5.56 -24.41
CA ALA A 93 -6.94 6.76 -23.76
C ALA A 93 -7.98 7.90 -23.76
N HIS A 94 -7.96 8.73 -22.70
CA HIS A 94 -8.88 9.84 -22.39
C HIS A 94 -8.70 11.11 -23.30
N PRO A 95 -9.61 12.11 -23.22
CA PRO A 95 -9.30 13.25 -22.34
C PRO A 95 -10.46 13.74 -21.45
N VAL A 96 -10.05 14.32 -20.32
CA VAL A 96 -10.85 14.94 -19.24
C VAL A 96 -11.63 16.18 -19.72
N GLY A 97 -12.91 16.29 -19.35
CA GLY A 97 -13.71 17.49 -19.62
C GLY A 97 -15.00 17.62 -18.79
N ARG A 98 -14.91 18.46 -17.74
CA ARG A 98 -15.96 19.31 -17.10
C ARG A 98 -17.14 18.68 -16.33
N PHE A 99 -17.14 18.99 -15.02
CA PHE A 99 -18.25 18.87 -14.07
C PHE A 99 -19.61 19.40 -14.58
N ARG A 100 -20.70 18.65 -14.31
CA ARG A 100 -22.04 19.23 -14.07
C ARG A 100 -22.93 18.33 -13.18
N LYS A 101 -23.77 18.99 -12.37
CA LYS A 101 -24.53 18.52 -11.19
C LYS A 101 -25.55 17.38 -11.41
N ARG A 102 -25.75 16.60 -10.33
CA ARG A 102 -26.73 15.53 -10.04
C ARG A 102 -28.16 15.70 -10.63
N LYS A 103 -28.78 14.56 -10.98
CA LYS A 103 -30.06 14.03 -10.42
C LYS A 103 -30.31 12.59 -10.95
N SER A 104 -30.62 11.64 -10.05
CA SER A 104 -31.24 10.33 -10.34
C SER A 104 -32.75 10.53 -10.67
N PRO A 105 -33.52 9.57 -11.23
CA PRO A 105 -33.27 8.13 -11.34
C PRO A 105 -33.56 7.50 -12.73
N GLU A 106 -33.17 6.23 -12.87
CA GLU A 106 -33.48 5.25 -13.94
C GLU A 106 -32.65 5.26 -15.25
N THR A 107 -32.07 4.08 -15.49
CA THR A 107 -31.61 3.49 -16.77
C THR A 107 -30.53 4.21 -17.57
N LYS A 108 -29.33 3.59 -17.60
CA LYS A 108 -28.64 3.05 -18.79
C LYS A 108 -27.18 2.79 -18.38
N VAL A 109 -26.82 1.51 -18.26
CA VAL A 109 -25.41 1.09 -18.18
C VAL A 109 -24.77 1.49 -19.50
N SER A 110 -24.13 2.65 -19.50
CA SER A 110 -23.33 3.19 -20.59
C SER A 110 -22.08 2.33 -20.70
N GLY A 111 -22.02 1.50 -21.74
CA GLY A 111 -20.97 0.52 -21.96
C GLY A 111 -19.59 1.11 -22.24
N ASN A 112 -18.60 0.66 -21.47
CA ASN A 112 -17.47 -0.16 -21.94
C ASN A 112 -16.76 -0.80 -20.72
N GLU A 113 -17.53 -1.31 -19.77
CA GLU A 113 -16.96 -2.03 -18.63
C GLU A 113 -17.03 -3.52 -18.98
N ARG A 114 -15.88 -4.10 -19.34
CA ARG A 114 -15.76 -5.55 -19.43
C ARG A 114 -16.09 -6.12 -18.05
N LEU A 115 -17.25 -6.75 -17.95
CA LEU A 115 -17.63 -7.51 -16.76
C LEU A 115 -16.66 -8.68 -16.63
N TRP A 116 -15.98 -8.76 -15.49
CA TRP A 116 -15.02 -9.82 -15.20
C TRP A 116 -15.72 -11.18 -15.22
N THR A 117 -15.03 -12.22 -15.69
CA THR A 117 -15.50 -13.59 -15.46
C THR A 117 -15.37 -13.92 -13.97
N ARG A 118 -16.25 -14.80 -13.48
CA ARG A 118 -16.17 -15.28 -12.08
C ARG A 118 -14.77 -15.81 -11.73
N GLY A 119 -14.12 -16.52 -12.64
CA GLY A 119 -12.77 -17.04 -12.44
C GLY A 119 -11.67 -15.96 -12.35
N GLU A 120 -11.81 -14.84 -13.06
CA GLU A 120 -10.87 -13.70 -12.94
C GLU A 120 -11.05 -12.98 -11.59
N VAL A 121 -12.28 -12.85 -11.11
CA VAL A 121 -12.59 -12.29 -9.78
C VAL A 121 -12.01 -13.20 -8.69
N ASP A 122 -12.29 -14.50 -8.77
CA ASP A 122 -11.81 -15.50 -7.81
C ASP A 122 -10.26 -15.51 -7.75
N ALA A 123 -9.58 -15.33 -8.88
CA ALA A 123 -8.11 -15.26 -8.93
C ALA A 123 -7.55 -13.99 -8.29
N ALA A 124 -8.15 -12.82 -8.53
CA ALA A 124 -7.73 -11.58 -7.90
C ALA A 124 -8.02 -11.55 -6.39
N GLU A 125 -9.14 -12.17 -5.96
CA GLU A 125 -9.45 -12.36 -4.55
C GLU A 125 -8.42 -13.27 -3.85
N LEU A 126 -7.95 -14.31 -4.54
CA LEU A 126 -6.91 -15.20 -4.01
C LEU A 126 -5.57 -14.47 -3.80
N GLU A 127 -5.17 -13.62 -4.75
CA GLU A 127 -3.98 -12.78 -4.61
C GLU A 127 -4.16 -11.71 -3.51
N LEU A 128 -5.34 -11.08 -3.45
CA LEU A 128 -5.67 -10.12 -2.40
C LEU A 128 -5.61 -10.74 -1.00
N ALA A 129 -5.98 -12.01 -0.86
CA ALA A 129 -5.90 -12.73 0.42
C ALA A 129 -4.47 -12.82 0.98
N GLN A 130 -3.44 -12.68 0.14
CA GLN A 130 -2.03 -12.66 0.56
C GLN A 130 -1.59 -11.30 1.10
N ILE A 131 -2.30 -10.21 0.78
CA ILE A 131 -1.94 -8.84 1.18
C ILE A 131 -2.06 -8.64 2.69
N GLU A 132 -3.13 -9.17 3.31
CA GLU A 132 -3.38 -8.99 4.74
C GLU A 132 -2.26 -9.57 5.63
N PRO A 133 -1.89 -10.86 5.53
CA PRO A 133 -0.85 -11.43 6.39
C PRO A 133 0.54 -10.82 6.14
N LEU A 134 0.84 -10.38 4.91
CA LEU A 134 2.08 -9.63 4.65
C LEU A 134 2.04 -8.24 5.29
N SER A 135 0.88 -7.57 5.22
CA SER A 135 0.68 -6.27 5.86
C SER A 135 0.87 -6.35 7.38
N GLU A 136 0.33 -7.38 8.03
CA GLU A 136 0.52 -7.60 9.47
C GLU A 136 2.00 -7.79 9.82
N LYS A 137 2.71 -8.66 9.10
CA LYS A 137 4.15 -8.88 9.30
C LYS A 137 5.00 -7.62 9.12
N ILE A 138 4.59 -6.72 8.22
CA ILE A 138 5.24 -5.41 8.05
C ILE A 138 5.06 -4.56 9.31
N VAL A 139 3.84 -4.47 9.83
CA VAL A 139 3.55 -3.71 11.06
C VAL A 139 4.32 -4.30 12.25
N ASP A 140 4.31 -5.63 12.41
CA ASP A 140 5.05 -6.32 13.48
C ASP A 140 6.56 -6.07 13.38
N SER A 141 7.11 -6.05 12.17
CA SER A 141 8.53 -5.75 11.95
C SER A 141 8.85 -4.30 12.36
N ILE A 142 7.99 -3.34 12.01
CA ILE A 142 8.14 -1.94 12.42
C ILE A 142 8.10 -1.81 13.95
N ASP A 143 7.14 -2.49 14.60
CA ASP A 143 7.01 -2.50 16.06
C ASP A 143 8.24 -3.11 16.74
N SER A 144 8.76 -4.23 16.22
CA SER A 144 9.96 -4.87 16.76
C SER A 144 11.19 -3.95 16.66
N VAL A 145 11.38 -3.29 15.51
CA VAL A 145 12.45 -2.29 15.34
C VAL A 145 12.27 -1.14 16.33
N GLU A 146 11.06 -0.57 16.44
CA GLU A 146 10.75 0.52 17.38
C GLU A 146 11.11 0.13 18.83
N GLN A 147 10.74 -1.07 19.28
CA GLN A 147 11.05 -1.54 20.63
C GLN A 147 12.55 -1.71 20.86
N LYS A 148 13.28 -2.30 19.90
CA LYS A 148 14.73 -2.48 20.02
C LYS A 148 15.49 -1.16 20.05
N VAL A 149 15.03 -0.16 19.29
CA VAL A 149 15.63 1.18 19.35
C VAL A 149 15.35 1.83 20.71
N LYS A 150 14.11 1.74 21.23
CA LYS A 150 13.77 2.27 22.57
C LYS A 150 14.61 1.63 23.68
N GLN A 151 14.91 0.34 23.58
CA GLN A 151 15.75 -0.38 24.56
C GLN A 151 17.22 0.06 24.55
N LYS A 152 17.73 0.56 23.42
CA LYS A 152 19.11 1.05 23.28
C LYS A 152 19.28 2.51 23.73
N LEU A 153 18.20 3.27 23.90
CA LEU A 153 18.28 4.65 24.36
C LEU A 153 18.71 4.70 25.84
N PRO A 154 19.65 5.59 26.21
CA PRO A 154 20.00 5.78 27.61
C PRO A 154 18.74 6.18 28.40
N ARG A 155 18.50 5.51 29.53
CA ARG A 155 17.44 5.93 30.46
C ARG A 155 17.76 7.36 30.87
N SER A 156 16.84 8.29 30.61
CA SER A 156 16.96 9.64 31.14
C SER A 156 16.90 9.53 32.66
N ASN A 157 18.03 9.72 33.33
CA ASN A 157 18.03 9.96 34.76
C ASN A 157 17.28 11.27 35.00
N GLY A 158 16.14 11.18 35.68
CA GLY A 158 15.45 12.32 36.27
C GLY A 158 16.14 12.76 37.55
#